data_AF-A0A972JXQ7-F1
#
_entry.id   AF-A0A972JXQ7-F1
#
_cell.length_a   1.000
_cell.length_b   1.000
_cell.length_c   1.000
_cell.angle_alpha   90.00
_cell.angle_beta   90.00
_cell.angle_gamma   90.00
#
_symmetry.space_group_name_H-M   'P 1'
#
loop_
_entity.id
_entity.type
_entity.pdbx_description
1 polymer ?
#
loop_
_entity_poly.entity_id
_entity_poly.type
_entity_poly.pdbx_seq_one_letter_code
_entity_poly.pdbx_strand_id
1 'polypeptide(L)'
;MDMQAIERALKESLLLDLGNPELLNKLAKLCYARGHFTEARLMNTKAIEGCSDPSLKEIIRMELYRVERSIQYEPSNDALHTPDFVDLLVKELLENSANDYRYNVDFEMYELFRTPVTDTLEVVNPAEERYQVVKHLQGISDLYHLLADQASRDLLIKLLAFRMLGNKKVMLPLNVPEYWSSRQFVRQLKSSSDPIKTRFHQWDLHLFDLRPLGYDIHFYCFPIGLSATFVEKQYEYGQVTPTIKAEPGDIVIDAGGCFGDTALYFAHEVGETGHVYTFEFIPSNLEIMKKNVQLNPSLQERISIVEHAVWNESNQTLYYIDQGPASFVAFSKIAGDYDTTLTLSIDGLVKQKDLDRIDFIKMDIEGGELSALKGAKESLKAFRPKLAITIYHQISDFENIARYINDLNLGYRFYLGHYTIYAQETVLFAISD
;
A
#
# COMPACT_ATOMS: atom_id res chain seq x y z
N MET A 1 -2.32 35.91 -14.28
CA MET A 1 -2.26 34.59 -13.64
C MET A 1 -0.80 34.32 -13.33
N ASP A 2 -0.50 33.93 -12.10
CA ASP A 2 0.84 33.53 -11.69
C ASP A 2 1.34 32.38 -12.58
N MET A 3 2.58 32.47 -13.06
CA MET A 3 3.19 31.47 -13.94
C MET A 3 3.26 30.10 -13.27
N GLN A 4 3.44 30.07 -11.94
CA GLN A 4 3.41 28.83 -11.16
C GLN A 4 2.01 28.19 -11.12
N ALA A 5 0.96 29.01 -10.99
CA ALA A 5 -0.42 28.52 -11.02
C ALA A 5 -0.81 27.94 -12.39
N ILE A 6 -0.31 28.54 -13.48
CA ILE A 6 -0.50 28.01 -14.84
C ILE A 6 0.18 26.65 -14.99
N GLU A 7 1.44 26.56 -14.58
CA GLU A 7 2.24 25.34 -14.66
C GLU A 7 1.59 24.19 -13.87
N ARG A 8 1.15 24.47 -12.63
CA ARG A 8 0.42 23.52 -11.80
C ARG A 8 -0.85 23.02 -12.48
N ALA A 9 -1.69 23.92 -12.99
CA ALA A 9 -2.93 23.54 -13.66
C ALA A 9 -2.69 22.69 -14.92
N LEU A 10 -1.60 22.97 -15.66
CA LEU A 10 -1.22 22.18 -16.81
C LEU A 10 -0.69 20.79 -16.40
N LYS A 11 0.12 20.70 -15.32
CA LYS A 11 0.57 19.41 -14.76
C LYS A 11 -0.62 18.55 -14.32
N GLU A 12 -1.56 19.12 -13.56
CA GLU A 12 -2.79 18.42 -13.15
C GLU A 12 -3.60 17.93 -14.35
N SER A 13 -3.72 18.75 -15.40
CA SER A 13 -4.38 18.36 -16.65
C SER A 13 -3.61 17.23 -17.37
N LEU A 14 -2.28 17.28 -17.37
CA LEU A 14 -1.43 16.25 -17.97
C LEU A 14 -1.54 14.92 -17.21
N LEU A 15 -1.67 14.94 -15.88
CA LEU A 15 -1.89 13.73 -15.08
C LEU A 15 -3.21 13.01 -15.43
N LEU A 16 -4.21 13.73 -15.95
CA LEU A 16 -5.46 13.15 -16.44
C LEU A 16 -5.38 12.64 -17.88
N ASP A 17 -4.57 13.30 -18.72
CA ASP A 17 -4.42 13.01 -20.16
C ASP A 17 -2.95 13.07 -20.61
N LEU A 18 -2.18 12.05 -20.20
CA LEU A 18 -0.74 11.94 -20.48
C LEU A 18 -0.40 11.84 -21.97
N GLY A 19 -1.37 11.43 -22.80
CA GLY A 19 -1.21 11.24 -24.24
C GLY A 19 -1.38 12.51 -25.06
N ASN A 20 -1.71 13.64 -24.43
CA ASN A 20 -2.10 14.86 -25.12
C ASN A 20 -0.89 15.66 -25.64
N PRO A 21 -0.65 15.70 -26.96
CA PRO A 21 0.53 16.34 -27.52
C PRO A 21 0.52 17.87 -27.35
N GLU A 22 -0.65 18.50 -27.28
CA GLU A 22 -0.76 19.94 -27.08
C GLU A 22 -0.40 20.35 -25.64
N LEU A 23 -0.91 19.59 -24.66
CA LEU A 23 -0.59 19.79 -23.23
C LEU A 23 0.89 19.59 -22.97
N LEU A 24 1.47 18.50 -23.50
CA LEU A 24 2.90 18.23 -23.41
C LEU A 24 3.74 19.35 -24.02
N ASN A 25 3.40 19.83 -25.22
CA ASN A 25 4.10 20.94 -25.87
C ASN A 25 3.99 22.26 -25.07
N LYS A 26 2.82 22.54 -24.49
CA LYS A 26 2.62 23.73 -23.64
C LYS A 26 3.49 23.67 -22.38
N LEU A 27 3.52 22.53 -21.70
CA LEU A 27 4.38 22.31 -20.53
C LEU A 27 5.87 22.36 -20.90
N ALA A 28 6.27 21.73 -22.01
CA ALA A 28 7.65 21.75 -22.48
C ALA A 28 8.16 23.17 -22.71
N LYS A 29 7.33 24.05 -23.27
CA LYS A 29 7.67 25.48 -23.44
C LYS A 29 7.84 26.21 -22.13
N LEU A 30 7.03 25.90 -21.11
CA LEU A 30 7.17 26.47 -19.77
C LEU A 30 8.45 25.98 -19.08
N CYS A 31 8.71 24.67 -19.09
CA CYS A 31 9.95 24.07 -18.58
C CYS A 31 11.17 24.71 -19.25
N TYR A 32 11.15 24.85 -20.58
CA TYR A 32 12.22 25.51 -21.34
C TYR A 32 12.42 26.98 -20.92
N ALA A 33 11.34 27.75 -20.79
CA ALA A 33 11.41 29.15 -20.36
C ALA A 33 11.99 29.34 -18.94
N ARG A 34 11.95 28.28 -18.13
CA ARG A 34 12.50 28.22 -16.77
C ARG A 34 13.90 27.59 -16.70
N GLY A 35 14.44 27.13 -17.82
CA GLY A 35 15.75 26.46 -17.86
C GLY A 35 15.73 24.97 -17.53
N HIS A 36 14.55 24.34 -17.39
CA HIS A 36 14.40 22.91 -17.10
C HIS A 36 14.44 22.13 -18.43
N PHE A 37 15.62 22.06 -19.03
CA PHE A 37 15.77 21.58 -20.40
C PHE A 37 15.58 20.07 -20.53
N THR A 38 15.99 19.26 -19.55
CA THR A 38 15.79 17.81 -19.61
C THR A 38 14.32 17.43 -19.58
N GLU A 39 13.52 18.11 -18.75
CA GLU A 39 12.06 17.91 -18.70
C GLU A 39 11.39 18.35 -19.99
N ALA A 40 11.75 19.54 -20.50
CA ALA A 40 11.24 20.04 -21.78
C ALA A 40 11.55 19.08 -22.93
N ARG A 41 12.73 18.46 -22.92
CA ARG A 41 13.13 17.44 -23.91
C ARG A 41 12.23 16.22 -23.81
N LEU A 42 12.07 15.65 -22.62
CA LEU A 42 11.24 14.47 -22.39
C LEU A 42 9.79 14.71 -22.87
N MET A 43 9.19 15.84 -22.49
CA MET A 43 7.82 16.19 -22.87
C MET A 43 7.66 16.35 -24.38
N ASN A 44 8.60 17.05 -25.05
CA ASN A 44 8.56 17.20 -26.51
C ASN A 44 8.74 15.86 -27.24
N THR A 45 9.65 15.00 -26.78
CA THR A 45 9.82 13.64 -27.35
C THR A 45 8.52 12.85 -27.26
N LYS A 46 7.88 12.83 -26.08
CA LYS A 46 6.61 12.14 -25.86
C LYS A 46 5.46 12.73 -26.68
N ALA A 47 5.42 14.06 -26.81
CA ALA A 47 4.43 14.72 -27.65
C ALA A 47 4.57 14.32 -29.13
N ILE A 48 5.80 14.20 -29.64
CA ILE A 48 6.05 13.74 -31.03
C ILE A 48 5.59 12.28 -31.23
N GLU A 49 5.84 11.40 -30.27
CA GLU A 49 5.42 9.99 -30.31
C GLU A 49 3.89 9.88 -30.43
N GLY A 50 3.16 10.64 -29.61
CA GLY A 50 1.69 10.62 -29.57
C GLY A 50 0.97 11.52 -30.60
N CYS A 51 1.66 12.46 -31.25
CA CYS A 51 1.03 13.42 -32.15
C CYS A 51 0.75 12.85 -33.55
N SER A 52 -0.53 12.85 -33.93
CA SER A 52 -1.04 12.48 -35.26
C SER A 52 -1.17 13.66 -36.24
N ASP A 53 -1.29 14.91 -35.74
CA ASP A 53 -1.34 16.12 -36.57
C ASP A 53 0.07 16.49 -37.11
N PRO A 54 0.31 16.44 -38.43
CA PRO A 54 1.62 16.75 -39.01
C PRO A 54 2.10 18.18 -38.73
N SER A 55 1.20 19.15 -38.65
CA SER A 55 1.54 20.56 -38.45
C SER A 55 2.01 20.81 -37.03
N LEU A 56 1.25 20.30 -36.05
CA LEU A 56 1.64 20.35 -34.64
C LEU A 56 2.93 19.58 -34.39
N LYS A 57 3.08 18.40 -35.00
CA LYS A 57 4.28 17.58 -34.87
C LYS A 57 5.54 18.31 -35.34
N GLU A 58 5.44 19.06 -36.43
CA GLU A 58 6.56 19.87 -36.93
C GLU A 58 6.90 21.05 -36.00
N ILE A 59 5.89 21.70 -35.43
CA ILE A 59 6.09 22.73 -34.40
C ILE A 59 6.86 22.14 -33.21
N ILE A 60 6.45 20.97 -32.72
CA ILE A 60 7.10 20.33 -31.57
C ILE A 60 8.54 19.92 -31.90
N ARG A 61 8.82 19.41 -33.10
CA ARG A 61 10.20 19.10 -33.53
C ARG A 61 11.11 20.32 -33.50
N MET A 62 10.61 21.47 -33.95
CA MET A 62 11.36 22.72 -33.92
C MET A 62 11.66 23.17 -32.49
N GLU A 63 10.73 22.99 -31.56
CA GLU A 63 10.97 23.27 -30.13
C GLU A 63 11.95 22.25 -29.52
N LEU A 64 11.81 20.96 -29.82
CA LEU A 64 12.75 19.94 -29.37
C LEU A 64 14.19 20.26 -29.79
N TYR A 65 14.38 20.65 -31.05
CA TYR A 65 15.69 21.06 -31.57
C TYR A 65 16.30 22.24 -30.77
N ARG A 66 15.47 23.23 -30.37
CA ARG A 66 15.93 24.36 -29.54
C ARG A 66 16.32 23.90 -28.13
N VAL A 67 15.54 23.01 -27.54
CA VAL A 67 15.82 22.43 -26.22
C VAL A 67 17.14 21.66 -26.26
N GLU A 68 17.33 20.73 -27.20
CA GLU A 68 18.54 19.93 -27.34
C GLU A 68 19.79 20.80 -27.56
N ARG A 69 19.64 21.86 -28.36
CA ARG A 69 20.70 22.86 -28.53
C ARG A 69 21.06 23.53 -27.20
N SER A 70 20.06 23.91 -26.40
CA SER A 70 20.30 24.57 -25.11
C SER A 70 20.98 23.64 -24.11
N ILE A 71 20.61 22.35 -24.06
CA ILE A 71 21.30 21.34 -23.26
C ILE A 71 22.78 21.24 -23.66
N GLN A 72 23.08 21.29 -24.97
CA GLN A 72 24.45 21.20 -25.46
C GLN A 72 25.33 22.40 -25.06
N TYR A 73 24.78 23.61 -25.06
CA TYR A 73 25.54 24.84 -24.80
C TYR A 73 25.49 25.32 -23.34
N GLU A 74 24.44 24.97 -22.59
CA GLU A 74 24.18 25.45 -21.22
C GLU A 74 23.81 24.31 -20.25
N PRO A 75 24.61 23.24 -20.14
CA PRO A 75 24.26 22.08 -19.32
C PRO A 75 24.15 22.40 -17.81
N SER A 76 24.77 23.47 -17.33
CA SER A 76 24.72 23.88 -15.93
C SER A 76 23.36 24.43 -15.48
N ASN A 77 22.53 24.92 -16.41
CA ASN A 77 21.22 25.49 -16.07
C ASN A 77 20.25 24.41 -15.58
N ASP A 78 20.34 23.22 -16.15
CA ASP A 78 19.50 22.07 -15.78
C ASP A 78 19.84 21.55 -14.36
N ALA A 79 21.10 21.69 -13.93
CA ALA A 79 21.58 21.25 -12.62
C ALA A 79 21.15 22.15 -11.44
N LEU A 80 20.59 23.34 -11.72
CA LEU A 80 20.09 24.26 -10.68
C LEU A 80 18.64 23.97 -10.28
N HIS A 81 17.94 23.12 -11.04
CA HIS A 81 16.57 22.76 -10.77
C HIS A 81 16.50 21.58 -9.78
N THR A 82 15.75 21.76 -8.70
CA THR A 82 15.35 20.65 -7.81
C THR A 82 13.89 20.34 -8.11
N PRO A 83 13.58 19.17 -8.71
CA PRO A 83 12.21 18.82 -9.09
C PRO A 83 11.34 18.65 -7.86
N ASP A 84 10.10 19.13 -7.93
CA ASP A 84 9.11 18.89 -6.89
C ASP A 84 8.45 17.50 -7.04
N PHE A 85 7.53 17.16 -6.13
CA PHE A 85 6.80 15.89 -6.16
C PHE A 85 6.06 15.67 -7.49
N VAL A 86 5.41 16.71 -8.04
CA VAL A 86 4.61 16.60 -9.26
C VAL A 86 5.53 16.46 -10.48
N ASP A 87 6.68 17.14 -10.50
CA ASP A 87 7.71 16.97 -11.52
C ASP A 87 8.18 15.52 -11.60
N LEU A 88 8.51 14.93 -10.46
CA LEU A 88 8.95 13.54 -10.36
C LEU A 88 7.87 12.56 -10.80
N LEU A 89 6.61 12.79 -10.42
CA LEU A 89 5.49 11.94 -10.82
C LEU A 89 5.24 12.02 -12.34
N VAL A 90 5.21 13.22 -12.90
CA VAL A 90 5.06 13.43 -14.35
C VAL A 90 6.19 12.74 -15.11
N LYS A 91 7.43 12.90 -14.65
CA LYS A 91 8.59 12.25 -15.25
C LYS A 91 8.44 10.72 -15.23
N GLU A 92 8.14 10.12 -14.08
CA GLU A 92 7.94 8.67 -13.95
C GLU A 92 6.84 8.16 -14.90
N LEU A 93 5.71 8.88 -14.98
CA LEU A 93 4.60 8.53 -15.88
C LEU A 93 5.03 8.56 -17.36
N LEU A 94 5.74 9.61 -17.78
CA LEU A 94 6.18 9.77 -19.16
C LEU A 94 7.22 8.71 -19.54
N GLU A 95 8.16 8.41 -18.67
CA GLU A 95 9.21 7.39 -18.89
C GLU A 95 8.60 5.99 -19.05
N ASN A 96 7.52 5.68 -18.32
CA ASN A 96 6.89 4.35 -18.35
C ASN A 96 5.72 4.23 -19.37
N SER A 97 5.20 5.34 -19.89
CA SER A 97 4.03 5.37 -20.79
C SER A 97 4.11 4.44 -22.02
N ALA A 98 5.32 4.26 -22.55
CA ALA A 98 5.58 3.47 -23.77
C ALA A 98 5.83 1.98 -23.52
N ASN A 99 5.99 1.56 -22.25
CA ASN A 99 6.23 0.16 -21.90
C ASN A 99 5.03 -0.74 -22.26
N ASP A 100 5.25 -2.04 -22.41
CA ASP A 100 4.20 -3.04 -22.63
C ASP A 100 4.59 -4.41 -22.03
N TYR A 101 4.69 -4.45 -20.71
CA TYR A 101 5.00 -5.66 -19.95
C TYR A 101 3.83 -6.65 -20.03
N ARG A 102 4.06 -7.80 -20.66
CA ARG A 102 3.05 -8.86 -20.78
C ARG A 102 2.96 -9.79 -19.58
N TYR A 103 4.05 -9.91 -18.81
CA TYR A 103 4.20 -10.87 -17.71
C TYR A 103 4.47 -10.17 -16.37
N ASN A 104 3.88 -9.00 -16.15
CA ASN A 104 3.92 -8.28 -14.87
C ASN A 104 2.65 -8.54 -14.06
N VAL A 105 2.33 -9.81 -13.88
CA VAL A 105 1.17 -10.29 -13.11
C VAL A 105 1.56 -11.61 -12.45
N ASP A 106 1.14 -11.84 -11.22
CA ASP A 106 1.23 -13.17 -10.61
C ASP A 106 -0.02 -13.99 -10.98
N PHE A 107 0.17 -14.87 -11.98
CA PHE A 107 -0.86 -15.74 -12.55
C PHE A 107 -1.48 -16.67 -11.50
N GLU A 108 -0.73 -17.03 -10.44
CA GLU A 108 -1.22 -17.93 -9.39
C GLU A 108 -2.37 -17.29 -8.62
N MET A 109 -2.29 -15.99 -8.34
CA MET A 109 -3.37 -15.27 -7.68
C MET A 109 -4.67 -15.36 -8.50
N TYR A 110 -4.57 -15.23 -9.82
CA TYR A 110 -5.71 -15.33 -10.72
C TYR A 110 -6.26 -16.76 -10.83
N GLU A 111 -5.39 -17.77 -10.86
CA GLU A 111 -5.78 -19.17 -10.79
C GLU A 111 -6.51 -19.50 -9.48
N LEU A 112 -5.97 -19.03 -8.34
CA LEU A 112 -6.57 -19.16 -7.02
C LEU A 112 -7.98 -18.55 -6.99
N PHE A 113 -8.12 -17.34 -7.56
CA PHE A 113 -9.39 -16.64 -7.66
C PHE A 113 -10.29 -17.10 -8.81
N ARG A 114 -9.87 -18.12 -9.57
CA ARG A 114 -10.58 -18.64 -10.76
C ARG A 114 -10.97 -17.53 -11.75
N THR A 115 -10.14 -16.50 -11.82
CA THR A 115 -10.33 -15.36 -12.71
C THR A 115 -9.62 -15.65 -14.03
N PRO A 116 -10.31 -15.63 -15.18
CA PRO A 116 -9.69 -15.88 -16.47
C PRO A 116 -8.57 -14.89 -16.74
N VAL A 117 -7.38 -15.41 -17.04
CA VAL A 117 -6.26 -14.55 -17.47
C VAL A 117 -6.38 -14.29 -18.95
N THR A 118 -6.51 -13.03 -19.33
CA THR A 118 -6.60 -12.58 -20.72
C THR A 118 -5.44 -11.64 -21.06
N ASP A 119 -5.17 -11.45 -22.35
CA ASP A 119 -4.16 -10.49 -22.82
C ASP A 119 -4.51 -9.04 -22.47
N THR A 120 -5.73 -8.76 -22.00
CA THR A 120 -6.21 -7.44 -21.56
C THR A 120 -6.27 -7.31 -20.05
N LEU A 121 -5.65 -8.22 -19.29
CA LEU A 121 -5.72 -8.20 -17.84
C LEU A 121 -5.07 -6.92 -17.27
N GLU A 122 -5.90 -6.12 -16.61
CA GLU A 122 -5.50 -4.95 -15.84
C GLU A 122 -5.72 -5.24 -14.36
N VAL A 123 -4.70 -5.01 -13.53
CA VAL A 123 -4.75 -5.28 -12.09
C VAL A 123 -5.24 -4.08 -11.26
N VAL A 124 -5.48 -2.96 -11.93
CA VAL A 124 -6.04 -1.69 -11.41
C VAL A 124 -6.94 -1.10 -12.50
N ASN A 125 -7.81 -0.15 -12.16
CA ASN A 125 -8.52 0.67 -13.14
C ASN A 125 -7.78 2.01 -13.32
N PRO A 126 -6.92 2.16 -14.35
CA PRO A 126 -6.04 3.33 -14.43
C PRO A 126 -6.80 4.64 -14.60
N ALA A 127 -7.99 4.62 -15.21
CA ALA A 127 -8.80 5.82 -15.40
C ALA A 127 -9.35 6.35 -14.07
N GLU A 128 -9.88 5.46 -13.23
CA GLU A 128 -10.37 5.81 -11.90
C GLU A 128 -9.21 6.22 -10.98
N GLU A 129 -8.12 5.46 -10.99
CA GLU A 129 -6.92 5.78 -10.20
C GLU A 129 -6.35 7.16 -10.56
N ARG A 130 -6.24 7.51 -11.85
CA ARG A 130 -5.82 8.86 -12.27
C ARG A 130 -6.72 9.95 -11.70
N TYR A 131 -8.04 9.77 -11.78
CA TYR A 131 -8.98 10.74 -11.24
C TYR A 131 -8.81 10.90 -9.73
N GLN A 132 -8.73 9.80 -8.98
CA GLN A 132 -8.58 9.84 -7.53
C GLN A 132 -7.23 10.41 -7.09
N VAL A 133 -6.13 10.06 -7.76
CA VAL A 133 -4.80 10.61 -7.48
C VAL A 133 -4.79 12.12 -7.70
N VAL A 134 -5.35 12.61 -8.81
CA VAL A 134 -5.43 14.06 -9.08
C VAL A 134 -6.32 14.77 -8.06
N LYS A 135 -7.44 14.17 -7.67
CA LYS A 135 -8.34 14.71 -6.63
C LYS A 135 -7.66 14.86 -5.27
N HIS A 136 -6.76 13.94 -4.92
CA HIS A 136 -6.03 13.91 -3.63
C HIS A 136 -4.58 14.39 -3.75
N LEU A 137 -4.20 15.00 -4.88
CA LEU A 137 -2.81 15.27 -5.24
C LEU A 137 -2.06 16.10 -4.20
N GLN A 138 -2.70 17.13 -3.65
CA GLN A 138 -2.08 17.97 -2.63
C GLN A 138 -1.76 17.18 -1.36
N GLY A 139 -2.71 16.37 -0.88
CA GLY A 139 -2.49 15.56 0.33
C GLY A 139 -1.43 14.48 0.14
N ILE A 140 -1.36 13.88 -1.05
CA ILE A 140 -0.30 12.93 -1.40
C ILE A 140 1.07 13.63 -1.49
N SER A 141 1.09 14.85 -2.03
CA SER A 141 2.31 15.70 -2.02
C SER A 141 2.74 16.02 -0.59
N ASP A 142 1.81 16.28 0.33
CA ASP A 142 2.13 16.50 1.74
C ASP A 142 2.75 15.23 2.36
N LEU A 143 2.18 14.04 2.09
CA LEU A 143 2.77 12.76 2.49
C LEU A 143 4.20 12.61 1.97
N TYR A 144 4.45 12.89 0.68
CA TYR A 144 5.78 12.80 0.09
C TYR A 144 6.82 13.60 0.90
N HIS A 145 6.45 14.78 1.38
CA HIS A 145 7.32 15.62 2.20
C HIS A 145 7.42 15.18 3.67
N LEU A 146 6.42 14.47 4.19
CA LEU A 146 6.45 13.85 5.53
C LEU A 146 7.33 12.58 5.57
N LEU A 147 7.51 11.88 4.45
CA LEU A 147 8.36 10.69 4.39
C LEU A 147 9.82 11.05 4.70
N ALA A 148 10.40 10.33 5.66
CA ALA A 148 11.66 10.67 6.28
C ALA A 148 12.89 10.21 5.49
N ASP A 149 12.74 9.28 4.54
CA ASP A 149 13.84 8.83 3.66
C ASP A 149 13.49 8.88 2.17
N GLN A 150 14.55 8.78 1.36
CA GLN A 150 14.43 8.84 -0.09
C GLN A 150 13.80 7.57 -0.68
N ALA A 151 14.06 6.40 -0.10
CA ALA A 151 13.52 5.13 -0.60
C ALA A 151 11.98 5.12 -0.55
N SER A 152 11.39 5.64 0.53
CA SER A 152 9.95 5.79 0.71
C SER A 152 9.36 6.78 -0.30
N ARG A 153 10.05 7.90 -0.56
CA ARG A 153 9.65 8.91 -1.55
C ARG A 153 9.65 8.37 -2.96
N ASP A 154 10.71 7.66 -3.35
CA ASP A 154 10.83 7.03 -4.65
C ASP A 154 9.77 5.93 -4.84
N LEU A 155 9.52 5.14 -3.79
CA LEU A 155 8.47 4.13 -3.77
C LEU A 155 7.08 4.75 -3.96
N LEU A 156 6.77 5.85 -3.28
CA LEU A 156 5.49 6.55 -3.44
C LEU A 156 5.26 6.96 -4.90
N ILE A 157 6.25 7.56 -5.54
CA ILE A 157 6.19 7.95 -6.96
C ILE A 157 5.93 6.72 -7.85
N LYS A 158 6.67 5.63 -7.61
CA LYS A 158 6.55 4.39 -8.40
C LYS A 158 5.17 3.74 -8.25
N LEU A 159 4.61 3.73 -7.03
CA LEU A 159 3.28 3.19 -6.73
C LEU A 159 2.17 4.00 -7.41
N LEU A 160 2.25 5.33 -7.35
CA LEU A 160 1.28 6.19 -8.04
C LEU A 160 1.36 6.00 -9.56
N ALA A 161 2.57 5.91 -10.11
CA ALA A 161 2.74 5.62 -11.53
C ALA A 161 2.14 4.26 -11.92
N PHE A 162 2.35 3.22 -11.11
CA PHE A 162 1.74 1.90 -11.31
C PHE A 162 0.22 1.96 -11.28
N ARG A 163 -0.36 2.67 -10.31
CA ARG A 163 -1.82 2.83 -10.21
C ARG A 163 -2.39 3.60 -11.41
N MET A 164 -1.72 4.66 -11.85
CA MET A 164 -2.19 5.54 -12.92
C MET A 164 -1.98 4.99 -14.33
N LEU A 165 -1.03 4.07 -14.55
CA LEU A 165 -0.73 3.49 -15.86
C LEU A 165 -1.03 1.98 -15.96
N GLY A 166 -1.09 1.28 -14.84
CA GLY A 166 -1.31 -0.15 -14.76
C GLY A 166 -0.03 -0.99 -14.90
N ASN A 167 -0.20 -2.29 -14.62
CA ASN A 167 0.84 -3.30 -14.63
C ASN A 167 1.55 -3.47 -15.97
N LYS A 168 0.92 -3.16 -17.09
CA LYS A 168 1.59 -3.24 -18.40
C LYS A 168 2.64 -2.15 -18.60
N LYS A 169 2.58 -1.07 -17.82
CA LYS A 169 3.42 0.10 -18.03
C LYS A 169 4.52 0.23 -16.98
N VAL A 170 4.22 -0.16 -15.75
CA VAL A 170 5.13 0.01 -14.61
C VAL A 170 5.34 -1.33 -13.93
N MET A 171 6.60 -1.71 -13.69
CA MET A 171 6.95 -2.82 -12.79
C MET A 171 7.28 -2.27 -11.41
N LEU A 172 6.72 -2.88 -10.37
CA LEU A 172 7.02 -2.50 -8.98
C LEU A 172 8.36 -3.09 -8.52
N PRO A 173 9.03 -2.46 -7.54
CA PRO A 173 10.39 -2.86 -7.14
C PRO A 173 10.54 -4.31 -6.70
N LEU A 174 9.49 -4.89 -6.12
CA LEU A 174 9.51 -6.28 -5.65
C LEU A 174 9.45 -7.31 -6.79
N ASN A 175 9.12 -6.89 -8.03
CA ASN A 175 9.06 -7.81 -9.17
C ASN A 175 10.47 -8.15 -9.70
N VAL A 176 11.20 -8.94 -8.92
CA VAL A 176 12.56 -9.43 -9.19
C VAL A 176 12.63 -10.96 -9.12
N PRO A 177 13.63 -11.63 -9.74
CA PRO A 177 13.74 -13.09 -9.73
C PRO A 177 13.71 -13.73 -8.34
N GLU A 178 14.22 -13.03 -7.32
CA GLU A 178 14.27 -13.46 -5.92
C GLU A 178 12.86 -13.59 -5.32
N TYR A 179 11.96 -12.65 -5.64
CA TYR A 179 10.55 -12.70 -5.21
C TYR A 179 9.87 -13.95 -5.78
N TRP A 180 10.03 -14.22 -7.09
CA TRP A 180 9.44 -15.38 -7.73
C TRP A 180 10.02 -16.71 -7.23
N SER A 181 11.33 -16.74 -6.96
CA SER A 181 11.99 -17.90 -6.38
C SER A 181 11.44 -18.21 -4.98
N SER A 182 11.23 -17.17 -4.17
CA SER A 182 10.64 -17.27 -2.84
C SER A 182 9.19 -17.76 -2.89
N ARG A 183 8.39 -17.23 -3.81
CA ARG A 183 7.02 -17.70 -4.07
C ARG A 183 6.97 -19.18 -4.44
N GLN A 184 7.87 -19.64 -5.31
CA GLN A 184 7.96 -21.04 -5.68
C GLN A 184 8.39 -21.92 -4.49
N PHE A 185 9.31 -21.45 -3.66
CA PHE A 185 9.76 -22.15 -2.47
C PHE A 185 8.64 -22.33 -1.44
N VAL A 186 7.88 -21.27 -1.13
CA VAL A 186 6.75 -21.31 -0.19
C VAL A 186 5.74 -22.39 -0.55
N ARG A 187 5.47 -22.62 -1.84
CA ARG A 187 4.55 -23.68 -2.29
C ARG A 187 4.99 -25.08 -1.89
N GLN A 188 6.31 -25.30 -1.79
CA GLN A 188 6.88 -26.60 -1.41
C GLN A 188 6.74 -26.89 0.08
N LEU A 189 6.39 -25.88 0.89
CA LEU A 189 6.13 -26.00 2.33
C LEU A 189 4.73 -26.56 2.64
N LYS A 190 3.90 -26.75 1.61
CA LYS A 190 2.56 -27.31 1.75
C LYS A 190 2.62 -28.75 2.28
N SER A 191 1.92 -29.00 3.38
CA SER A 191 1.71 -30.32 3.95
C SER A 191 0.72 -31.16 3.11
N SER A 192 0.76 -32.48 3.25
CA SER A 192 -0.13 -33.42 2.56
C SER A 192 -1.58 -33.44 3.09
N SER A 193 -1.92 -32.58 4.04
CA SER A 193 -3.25 -32.51 4.64
C SER A 193 -4.31 -31.95 3.69
N ASP A 194 -5.56 -32.38 3.89
CA ASP A 194 -6.70 -31.89 3.09
C ASP A 194 -6.89 -30.37 3.26
N PRO A 195 -7.22 -29.65 2.17
CA PRO A 195 -7.51 -28.23 2.25
C PRO A 195 -8.77 -27.93 3.05
N ILE A 196 -8.79 -26.76 3.70
CA ILE A 196 -10.03 -26.16 4.19
C ILE A 196 -10.62 -25.34 3.05
N LYS A 197 -11.89 -25.57 2.72
CA LYS A 197 -12.61 -24.72 1.78
C LYS A 197 -13.15 -23.50 2.50
N THR A 198 -12.78 -22.31 2.04
CA THR A 198 -13.39 -21.07 2.52
C THR A 198 -14.87 -21.08 2.20
N ARG A 199 -15.69 -20.52 3.10
CA ARG A 199 -17.13 -20.41 2.90
C ARG A 199 -17.44 -19.62 1.61
N PHE A 200 -16.74 -18.52 1.40
CA PHE A 200 -16.87 -17.64 0.24
C PHE A 200 -15.87 -18.01 -0.85
N HIS A 201 -16.31 -17.94 -2.11
CA HIS A 201 -15.57 -18.34 -3.31
C HIS A 201 -15.05 -19.80 -3.37
N GLN A 202 -15.19 -20.59 -2.30
CA GLN A 202 -14.77 -22.00 -2.25
C GLN A 202 -13.28 -22.16 -2.59
N TRP A 203 -12.45 -21.24 -2.08
CA TRP A 203 -11.00 -21.27 -2.20
C TRP A 203 -10.43 -22.33 -1.27
N ASP A 204 -9.31 -22.93 -1.69
CA ASP A 204 -8.62 -23.95 -0.92
C ASP A 204 -7.51 -23.31 -0.07
N LEU A 205 -7.67 -23.34 1.24
CA LEU A 205 -6.61 -23.06 2.20
C LEU A 205 -5.83 -24.33 2.47
N HIS A 206 -4.52 -24.28 2.30
CA HIS A 206 -3.65 -25.42 2.52
C HIS A 206 -2.90 -25.27 3.84
N LEU A 207 -2.60 -26.39 4.49
CA LEU A 207 -1.74 -26.41 5.67
C LEU A 207 -0.28 -26.27 5.24
N PHE A 208 0.45 -25.32 5.82
CA PHE A 208 1.88 -25.11 5.59
C PHE A 208 2.71 -25.40 6.84
N ASP A 209 3.94 -25.86 6.63
CA ASP A 209 4.96 -26.05 7.67
C ASP A 209 6.08 -25.02 7.48
N LEU A 210 6.19 -24.07 8.42
CA LEU A 210 7.11 -22.94 8.28
C LEU A 210 8.46 -23.17 8.96
N ARG A 211 8.73 -24.38 9.49
CA ARG A 211 10.03 -24.68 10.12
C ARG A 211 11.22 -24.46 9.17
N PRO A 212 11.12 -24.74 7.85
CA PRO A 212 12.19 -24.40 6.91
C PRO A 212 12.48 -22.90 6.77
N LEU A 213 11.52 -22.05 7.15
CA LEU A 213 11.68 -20.59 7.23
C LEU A 213 12.17 -20.11 8.61
N GLY A 214 12.36 -21.02 9.57
CA GLY A 214 12.77 -20.69 10.94
C GLY A 214 11.63 -20.46 11.92
N TYR A 215 10.37 -20.63 11.50
CA TYR A 215 9.21 -20.49 12.37
C TYR A 215 8.66 -21.87 12.75
N ASP A 216 8.57 -22.18 14.04
CA ASP A 216 7.87 -23.39 14.52
C ASP A 216 6.36 -23.16 14.49
N ILE A 217 5.82 -22.99 13.27
CA ILE A 217 4.45 -22.62 12.99
C ILE A 217 3.86 -23.52 11.90
N HIS A 218 2.63 -23.99 12.13
CA HIS A 218 1.80 -24.67 11.14
C HIS A 218 0.43 -24.01 11.06
N PHE A 219 -0.01 -23.61 9.86
CA PHE A 219 -1.32 -22.99 9.70
C PHE A 219 -1.90 -23.13 8.30
N TYR A 220 -3.22 -22.99 8.21
CA TYR A 220 -3.98 -22.97 6.96
C TYR A 220 -4.06 -21.56 6.40
N CYS A 221 -3.58 -21.35 5.19
CA CYS A 221 -3.59 -20.05 4.53
C CYS A 221 -3.51 -20.12 3.01
N PHE A 222 -3.50 -18.95 2.37
CA PHE A 222 -3.04 -18.80 0.99
C PHE A 222 -1.52 -18.65 0.92
N PRO A 223 -0.86 -19.18 -0.13
CA PRO A 223 0.58 -19.00 -0.34
C PRO A 223 1.02 -17.53 -0.35
N ILE A 224 0.17 -16.63 -0.87
CA ILE A 224 0.48 -15.20 -0.95
C ILE A 224 0.56 -14.56 0.43
N GLY A 225 -0.40 -14.83 1.32
CA GLY A 225 -0.37 -14.32 2.70
C GLY A 225 0.83 -14.86 3.48
N LEU A 226 1.16 -16.14 3.31
CA LEU A 226 2.38 -16.71 3.91
C LEU A 226 3.64 -15.97 3.42
N SER A 227 3.73 -15.74 2.11
CA SER A 227 4.89 -15.07 1.52
C SER A 227 5.02 -13.64 2.02
N ALA A 228 3.95 -12.85 1.97
CA ALA A 228 3.96 -11.46 2.44
C ALA A 228 4.32 -11.36 3.93
N THR A 229 3.68 -12.16 4.79
CA THR A 229 3.87 -12.10 6.25
C THR A 229 5.23 -12.66 6.69
N PHE A 230 5.63 -13.85 6.22
CA PHE A 230 6.79 -14.57 6.78
C PHE A 230 8.07 -14.47 5.97
N VAL A 231 7.98 -14.18 4.66
CA VAL A 231 9.14 -14.06 3.77
C VAL A 231 9.49 -12.61 3.54
N GLU A 232 8.53 -11.84 3.02
CA GLU A 232 8.72 -10.41 2.74
C GLU A 232 8.64 -9.55 4.00
N LYS A 233 8.18 -10.13 5.12
CA LYS A 233 8.07 -9.48 6.43
C LYS A 233 7.32 -8.16 6.32
N GLN A 234 6.10 -8.24 5.78
CA GLN A 234 5.24 -7.10 5.43
C GLN A 234 5.11 -6.01 6.49
N TYR A 235 5.23 -6.36 7.77
CA TYR A 235 5.08 -5.44 8.89
C TYR A 235 6.41 -5.11 9.57
N GLU A 236 7.54 -5.27 8.86
CA GLU A 236 8.87 -4.82 9.25
C GLU A 236 9.43 -3.77 8.28
N TYR A 237 9.94 -2.65 8.80
CA TYR A 237 10.68 -1.65 8.04
C TYR A 237 12.16 -1.60 8.45
N GLY A 238 12.99 -2.32 7.70
CA GLY A 238 14.42 -2.55 8.00
C GLY A 238 15.40 -1.50 7.50
N GLN A 239 14.96 -0.44 6.80
CA GLN A 239 15.87 0.54 6.19
C GLN A 239 16.35 1.64 7.16
N VAL A 240 15.94 1.57 8.42
CA VAL A 240 16.21 2.56 9.46
C VAL A 240 16.67 1.92 10.76
N THR A 241 17.29 2.72 11.63
CA THR A 241 17.71 2.31 12.98
C THR A 241 17.04 3.19 14.04
N PRO A 242 16.34 2.61 15.03
CA PRO A 242 16.02 1.19 15.14
C PRO A 242 15.05 0.73 14.03
N THR A 243 15.06 -0.56 13.71
CA THR A 243 14.11 -1.18 12.78
C THR A 243 12.69 -1.04 13.32
N ILE A 244 11.72 -0.71 12.46
CA ILE A 244 10.31 -0.64 12.86
C ILE A 244 9.72 -2.03 12.70
N LYS A 245 9.58 -2.76 13.80
CA LYS A 245 8.98 -4.11 13.85
C LYS A 245 8.49 -4.44 15.26
N ALA A 246 7.71 -5.51 15.41
CA ALA A 246 7.46 -6.11 16.71
C ALA A 246 8.75 -6.73 17.28
N GLU A 247 8.95 -6.61 18.58
CA GLU A 247 10.15 -7.07 19.28
C GLU A 247 9.80 -7.93 20.51
N PRO A 248 10.76 -8.75 21.01
CA PRO A 248 10.53 -9.54 22.21
C PRO A 248 10.06 -8.68 23.40
N GLY A 249 8.93 -9.06 24.01
CA GLY A 249 8.31 -8.34 25.12
C GLY A 249 7.33 -7.23 24.73
N ASP A 250 7.08 -7.01 23.43
CA ASP A 250 6.10 -6.03 22.97
C ASP A 250 4.66 -6.48 23.24
N ILE A 251 3.79 -5.51 23.56
CA ILE A 251 2.33 -5.64 23.45
C ILE A 251 1.91 -5.13 22.08
N VAL A 252 1.40 -6.06 21.25
CA VAL A 252 1.00 -5.81 19.86
C VAL A 252 -0.52 -5.74 19.77
N ILE A 253 -1.02 -4.69 19.10
CA ILE A 253 -2.38 -4.66 18.57
C ILE A 253 -2.34 -5.03 17.09
N ASP A 254 -2.92 -6.17 16.76
CA ASP A 254 -3.12 -6.63 15.38
C ASP A 254 -4.57 -6.36 14.97
N ALA A 255 -4.82 -5.22 14.34
CA ALA A 255 -6.14 -4.91 13.79
C ALA A 255 -6.28 -5.53 12.40
N GLY A 256 -7.17 -6.53 12.28
CA GLY A 256 -7.40 -7.29 11.05
C GLY A 256 -6.61 -8.60 11.03
N GLY A 257 -6.99 -9.53 11.90
CA GLY A 257 -6.28 -10.80 12.05
C GLY A 257 -6.61 -11.86 11.00
N CYS A 258 -7.70 -11.71 10.22
CA CYS A 258 -8.10 -12.64 9.15
C CYS A 258 -8.02 -14.13 9.56
N PHE A 259 -7.15 -14.92 8.94
CA PHE A 259 -6.95 -16.34 9.25
C PHE A 259 -5.92 -16.59 10.37
N GLY A 260 -5.42 -15.54 11.02
CA GLY A 260 -4.49 -15.61 12.15
C GLY A 260 -3.02 -15.68 11.77
N ASP A 261 -2.66 -15.44 10.51
CA ASP A 261 -1.28 -15.50 10.03
C ASP A 261 -0.40 -14.42 10.68
N THR A 262 -0.87 -13.18 10.71
CA THR A 262 -0.21 -12.05 11.40
C THR A 262 -0.20 -12.24 12.91
N ALA A 263 -1.29 -12.74 13.51
CA ALA A 263 -1.34 -13.05 14.94
C ALA A 263 -0.28 -14.09 15.35
N LEU A 264 -0.10 -15.16 14.56
CA LEU A 264 0.92 -16.17 14.79
C LEU A 264 2.34 -15.62 14.58
N TYR A 265 2.55 -14.82 13.53
CA TYR A 265 3.81 -14.14 13.27
C TYR A 265 4.20 -13.22 14.43
N PHE A 266 3.31 -12.34 14.89
CA PHE A 266 3.58 -11.46 16.01
C PHE A 266 3.79 -12.25 17.31
N ALA A 267 3.02 -13.31 17.58
CA ALA A 267 3.21 -14.14 18.77
C ALA A 267 4.58 -14.84 18.81
N HIS A 268 5.17 -15.10 17.65
CA HIS A 268 6.55 -15.55 17.52
C HIS A 268 7.54 -14.41 17.84
N GLU A 269 7.41 -13.25 17.17
CA GLU A 269 8.34 -12.12 17.31
C GLU A 269 8.37 -11.55 18.74
N VAL A 270 7.22 -11.45 19.42
CA VAL A 270 7.14 -10.90 20.78
C VAL A 270 7.64 -11.86 21.86
N GLY A 271 7.83 -13.14 21.53
CA GLY A 271 8.34 -14.15 22.47
C GLY A 271 7.47 -14.34 23.72
N GLU A 272 8.03 -15.00 24.74
CA GLU A 272 7.29 -15.43 25.94
C GLU A 272 6.82 -14.31 26.86
N THR A 273 7.38 -13.11 26.74
CA THR A 273 7.09 -11.97 27.62
C THR A 273 6.21 -10.91 26.98
N GLY A 274 5.92 -11.05 25.69
CA GLY A 274 5.02 -10.15 24.97
C GLY A 274 3.65 -10.78 24.74
N HIS A 275 2.75 -10.01 24.15
CA HIS A 275 1.36 -10.43 23.97
C HIS A 275 0.75 -9.78 22.72
N VAL A 276 -0.14 -10.51 22.04
CA VAL A 276 -0.83 -10.06 20.83
C VAL A 276 -2.34 -10.01 21.10
N TYR A 277 -2.94 -8.84 20.92
CA TYR A 277 -4.39 -8.69 20.84
C TYR A 277 -4.77 -8.56 19.36
N THR A 278 -5.34 -9.63 18.80
CA THR A 278 -5.73 -9.67 17.39
C THR A 278 -7.24 -9.46 17.25
N PHE A 279 -7.65 -8.53 16.39
CA PHE A 279 -9.05 -8.22 16.13
C PHE A 279 -9.51 -8.89 14.83
N GLU A 280 -10.58 -9.67 14.93
CA GLU A 280 -11.31 -10.24 13.81
C GLU A 280 -12.75 -10.50 14.28
N PHE A 281 -13.75 -10.22 13.46
CA PHE A 281 -15.16 -10.34 13.82
C PHE A 281 -15.95 -11.21 12.85
N ILE A 282 -15.40 -11.53 11.69
CA ILE A 282 -16.03 -12.33 10.65
C ILE A 282 -16.04 -13.79 11.11
N PRO A 283 -17.21 -14.42 11.30
CA PRO A 283 -17.29 -15.77 11.86
C PRO A 283 -16.52 -16.82 11.06
N SER A 284 -16.52 -16.71 9.73
CA SER A 284 -15.82 -17.66 8.85
C SER A 284 -14.29 -17.54 8.98
N ASN A 285 -13.76 -16.33 9.14
CA ASN A 285 -12.35 -16.08 9.43
C ASN A 285 -11.98 -16.55 10.84
N LEU A 286 -12.82 -16.24 11.84
CA LEU A 286 -12.62 -16.64 13.24
C LEU A 286 -12.51 -18.16 13.41
N GLU A 287 -13.31 -18.94 12.68
CA GLU A 287 -13.21 -20.41 12.71
C GLU A 287 -11.82 -20.89 12.27
N ILE A 288 -11.30 -20.34 11.18
CA ILE A 288 -9.98 -20.67 10.64
C ILE A 288 -8.87 -20.16 11.56
N MET A 289 -8.97 -18.92 12.05
CA MET A 289 -8.02 -18.34 13.00
C MET A 289 -7.92 -19.18 14.27
N LYS A 290 -9.05 -19.55 14.89
CA LYS A 290 -9.05 -20.40 16.10
C LYS A 290 -8.39 -21.75 15.83
N LYS A 291 -8.65 -22.36 14.68
CA LYS A 291 -7.98 -23.61 14.27
C LYS A 291 -6.48 -23.41 14.10
N ASN A 292 -6.05 -22.35 13.42
CA ASN A 292 -4.65 -22.03 13.22
C ASN A 292 -3.92 -21.76 14.53
N VAL A 293 -4.53 -21.01 15.46
CA VAL A 293 -3.96 -20.81 16.81
C VAL A 293 -3.83 -22.14 17.56
N GLN A 294 -4.84 -23.01 17.52
CA GLN A 294 -4.80 -24.32 18.18
C GLN A 294 -3.73 -25.27 17.62
N LEU A 295 -3.35 -25.13 16.35
CA LEU A 295 -2.25 -25.89 15.76
C LEU A 295 -0.88 -25.48 16.33
N ASN A 296 -0.80 -24.35 17.01
CA ASN A 296 0.44 -23.75 17.52
C ASN A 296 0.36 -23.55 19.05
N PRO A 297 0.30 -24.64 19.85
CA PRO A 297 0.05 -24.55 21.30
C PRO A 297 1.12 -23.76 22.06
N SER A 298 2.36 -23.69 21.56
CA SER A 298 3.44 -22.89 22.16
C SER A 298 3.25 -21.37 22.01
N LEU A 299 2.41 -20.94 21.06
CA LEU A 299 2.10 -19.53 20.80
C LEU A 299 0.74 -19.11 21.35
N GLN A 300 -0.16 -20.08 21.55
CA GLN A 300 -1.57 -19.83 21.90
C GLN A 300 -1.76 -18.93 23.14
N GLU A 301 -0.95 -19.10 24.18
CA GLU A 301 -1.07 -18.30 25.41
C GLU A 301 -0.71 -16.82 25.22
N ARG A 302 0.03 -16.49 24.15
CA ARG A 302 0.45 -15.12 23.81
C ARG A 302 -0.57 -14.39 22.96
N ILE A 303 -1.66 -15.05 22.56
CA ILE A 303 -2.65 -14.50 21.64
C ILE A 303 -3.99 -14.36 22.35
N SER A 304 -4.58 -13.17 22.27
CA SER A 304 -5.96 -12.91 22.66
C SER A 304 -6.77 -12.45 21.45
N ILE A 305 -7.72 -13.28 21.03
CA ILE A 305 -8.65 -12.96 19.94
C ILE A 305 -9.74 -12.04 20.49
N VAL A 306 -9.89 -10.88 19.84
CA VAL A 306 -10.90 -9.87 20.15
C VAL A 306 -11.95 -9.91 19.07
N GLU A 307 -13.10 -10.54 19.37
CA GLU A 307 -14.20 -10.79 18.43
C GLU A 307 -15.07 -9.55 18.18
N HIS A 308 -14.43 -8.42 17.82
CA HIS A 308 -15.06 -7.12 17.57
C HIS A 308 -14.41 -6.44 16.37
N ALA A 309 -15.16 -5.59 15.68
CA ALA A 309 -14.55 -4.69 14.71
C ALA A 309 -13.82 -3.54 15.41
N VAL A 310 -12.62 -3.18 14.94
CA VAL A 310 -11.93 -1.98 15.44
C VAL A 310 -12.55 -0.74 14.81
N TRP A 311 -12.85 0.27 15.62
CA TRP A 311 -13.43 1.52 15.12
C TRP A 311 -13.10 2.72 16.02
N ASN A 312 -13.67 3.90 15.72
CA ASN A 312 -13.41 5.12 16.50
C ASN A 312 -14.12 5.14 17.86
N GLU A 313 -15.21 4.40 18.01
CA GLU A 313 -16.01 4.29 19.24
C GLU A 313 -16.38 2.83 19.51
N SER A 314 -16.51 2.47 20.79
CA SER A 314 -16.92 1.12 21.20
C SER A 314 -18.45 0.99 21.29
N ASN A 315 -18.95 -0.24 21.15
CA ASN A 315 -20.37 -0.61 21.24
C ASN A 315 -21.27 0.01 20.16
N GLN A 316 -20.71 0.42 19.02
CA GLN A 316 -21.50 0.77 17.85
C GLN A 316 -21.82 -0.49 17.04
N THR A 317 -22.99 -0.51 16.40
CA THR A 317 -23.33 -1.57 15.45
C THR A 317 -22.70 -1.28 14.10
N LEU A 318 -21.89 -2.23 13.63
CA LEU A 318 -21.31 -2.25 12.31
C LEU A 318 -22.06 -3.25 11.43
N TYR A 319 -22.33 -2.90 10.17
CA TYR A 319 -22.89 -3.82 9.19
C TYR A 319 -21.78 -4.30 8.25
N TYR A 320 -21.79 -5.58 7.90
CA TYR A 320 -20.80 -6.12 6.98
C TYR A 320 -21.40 -7.19 6.07
N ILE A 321 -20.71 -7.42 4.96
CA ILE A 321 -20.96 -8.56 4.06
C ILE A 321 -19.73 -9.45 4.17
N ASP A 322 -19.92 -10.66 4.71
CA ASP A 322 -18.86 -11.67 4.76
C ASP A 322 -18.48 -12.09 3.33
N GLN A 323 -17.25 -11.79 2.92
CA GLN A 323 -16.61 -12.28 1.70
C GLN A 323 -15.24 -12.88 2.02
N GLY A 324 -15.02 -13.34 3.27
CA GLY A 324 -13.71 -13.80 3.75
C GLY A 324 -12.68 -12.65 3.82
N PRO A 325 -11.48 -12.79 3.25
CA PRO A 325 -10.46 -11.73 3.23
C PRO A 325 -10.85 -10.46 2.47
N ALA A 326 -11.89 -10.48 1.63
CA ALA A 326 -12.35 -9.32 0.85
C ALA A 326 -13.65 -8.72 1.41
N SER A 327 -13.91 -8.90 2.71
CA SER A 327 -15.17 -8.50 3.32
C SER A 327 -15.35 -6.99 3.30
N PHE A 328 -16.54 -6.55 2.90
CA PHE A 328 -16.89 -5.13 2.83
C PHE A 328 -17.69 -4.70 4.06
N VAL A 329 -17.41 -3.49 4.55
CA VAL A 329 -18.05 -2.92 5.75
C VAL A 329 -18.88 -1.69 5.39
N ALA A 330 -20.05 -1.55 6.02
CA ALA A 330 -20.94 -0.41 5.86
C ALA A 330 -21.53 0.07 7.20
N PHE A 331 -21.79 1.38 7.29
CA PHE A 331 -22.31 2.04 8.50
C PHE A 331 -23.79 2.41 8.41
N SER A 332 -24.45 2.08 7.30
CA SER A 332 -25.88 2.20 7.11
C SER A 332 -26.43 0.89 6.59
N LYS A 333 -27.68 0.57 6.95
CA LYS A 333 -28.42 -0.55 6.37
C LYS A 333 -28.42 -0.45 4.84
N ILE A 334 -27.57 -1.24 4.19
CA ILE A 334 -27.61 -1.42 2.74
C ILE A 334 -28.79 -2.34 2.43
N ALA A 335 -29.50 -2.12 1.32
CA ALA A 335 -30.52 -3.05 0.87
C ALA A 335 -29.84 -4.40 0.51
N GLY A 336 -30.10 -5.46 1.29
CA GLY A 336 -29.52 -6.79 1.12
C GLY A 336 -29.48 -7.58 2.43
N ASP A 337 -28.95 -8.81 2.37
CA ASP A 337 -28.59 -9.61 3.55
C ASP A 337 -27.22 -9.15 4.05
N TYR A 338 -27.19 -8.57 5.25
CA TYR A 338 -25.97 -8.13 5.93
C TYR A 338 -25.95 -8.73 7.34
N ASP A 339 -24.75 -9.03 7.82
CA ASP A 339 -24.54 -9.40 9.21
C ASP A 339 -24.15 -8.16 10.02
N THR A 340 -24.16 -8.30 11.36
CA THR A 340 -23.78 -7.22 12.27
C THR A 340 -22.75 -7.67 13.27
N THR A 341 -21.84 -6.76 13.63
CA THR A 341 -20.94 -6.91 14.77
C THR A 341 -20.95 -5.65 15.64
N LEU A 342 -20.39 -5.76 16.84
CA LEU A 342 -20.12 -4.61 17.69
C LEU A 342 -18.69 -4.12 17.48
N THR A 343 -18.52 -2.81 17.57
CA THR A 343 -17.20 -2.20 17.53
C THR A 343 -16.53 -2.20 18.91
N LEU A 344 -15.20 -2.26 18.93
CA LEU A 344 -14.37 -1.97 20.10
C LEU A 344 -13.21 -1.08 19.65
N SER A 345 -13.14 0.13 20.21
CA SER A 345 -11.98 1.02 20.00
C SER A 345 -10.73 0.49 20.70
N ILE A 346 -9.54 0.84 20.20
CA ILE A 346 -8.26 0.46 20.83
C ILE A 346 -8.16 1.03 22.25
N ASP A 347 -8.55 2.29 22.45
CA ASP A 347 -8.61 2.90 23.80
C ASP A 347 -9.61 2.14 24.71
N GLY A 348 -10.70 1.62 24.13
CA GLY A 348 -11.65 0.74 24.81
C GLY A 348 -11.04 -0.59 25.24
N LEU A 349 -10.26 -1.24 24.37
CA LEU A 349 -9.53 -2.47 24.70
C LEU A 349 -8.52 -2.23 25.82
N VAL A 350 -7.72 -1.16 25.72
CA VAL A 350 -6.73 -0.76 26.75
C VAL A 350 -7.40 -0.66 28.11
N LYS A 351 -8.55 0.02 28.19
CA LYS A 351 -9.32 0.14 29.42
C LYS A 351 -9.90 -1.19 29.90
N GLN A 352 -10.41 -2.04 28.99
CA GLN A 352 -11.01 -3.34 29.36
C GLN A 352 -9.98 -4.35 29.90
N LYS A 353 -8.75 -4.28 29.39
CA LYS A 353 -7.65 -5.20 29.75
C LYS A 353 -6.67 -4.60 30.75
N ASP A 354 -6.90 -3.36 31.18
CA ASP A 354 -6.02 -2.61 32.08
C ASP A 354 -4.57 -2.57 31.58
N LEU A 355 -4.40 -2.28 30.28
CA LEU A 355 -3.08 -2.23 29.66
C LEU A 355 -2.36 -0.94 30.06
N ASP A 356 -1.12 -1.09 30.50
CA ASP A 356 -0.23 0.02 30.88
C ASP A 356 0.75 0.42 29.76
N ARG A 357 0.79 -0.33 28.66
CA ARG A 357 1.58 -0.05 27.45
C ARG A 357 0.96 -0.68 26.20
N ILE A 358 1.30 -0.11 25.05
CA ILE A 358 1.22 -0.72 23.72
C ILE A 358 2.50 -0.33 23.00
N ASP A 359 3.19 -1.29 22.38
CA ASP A 359 4.49 -1.05 21.75
C ASP A 359 4.41 -1.07 20.22
N PHE A 360 3.44 -1.79 19.67
CA PHE A 360 3.25 -1.92 18.23
C PHE A 360 1.77 -1.98 17.86
N ILE A 361 1.36 -1.23 16.84
CA ILE A 361 0.02 -1.32 16.25
C ILE A 361 0.16 -1.61 14.75
N LYS A 362 -0.38 -2.75 14.34
CA LYS A 362 -0.64 -3.08 12.93
C LYS A 362 -2.10 -2.81 12.61
N MET A 363 -2.38 -2.23 11.45
CA MET A 363 -3.75 -2.12 10.94
C MET A 363 -3.82 -2.52 9.47
N ASP A 364 -4.72 -3.46 9.21
CA ASP A 364 -5.17 -3.82 7.86
C ASP A 364 -6.64 -4.24 7.94
N ILE A 365 -7.55 -3.28 7.78
CA ILE A 365 -8.97 -3.44 8.13
C ILE A 365 -9.90 -2.85 7.06
N GLU A 366 -9.53 -3.02 5.79
CA GLU A 366 -10.37 -2.77 4.62
C GLU A 366 -10.95 -1.34 4.56
N GLY A 367 -10.12 -0.34 4.84
CA GLY A 367 -10.49 1.08 4.76
C GLY A 367 -10.95 1.70 6.10
N GLY A 368 -10.96 0.91 7.18
CA GLY A 368 -11.30 1.38 8.52
C GLY A 368 -10.17 2.07 9.30
N GLU A 369 -8.97 2.16 8.74
CA GLU A 369 -7.73 2.50 9.44
C GLU A 369 -7.81 3.89 10.09
N LEU A 370 -8.27 4.91 9.35
CA LEU A 370 -8.39 6.27 9.89
C LEU A 370 -9.35 6.35 11.09
N SER A 371 -10.43 5.57 11.07
CA SER A 371 -11.39 5.52 12.18
C SER A 371 -10.83 4.76 13.37
N ALA A 372 -10.16 3.62 13.14
CA ALA A 372 -9.47 2.90 14.19
C ALA A 372 -8.39 3.76 14.87
N LEU A 373 -7.61 4.53 14.10
CA LEU A 373 -6.64 5.50 14.63
C LEU A 373 -7.30 6.60 15.46
N LYS A 374 -8.52 7.05 15.11
CA LYS A 374 -9.31 7.97 15.95
C LYS A 374 -9.75 7.32 17.27
N GLY A 375 -10.04 6.02 17.26
CA GLY A 375 -10.35 5.22 18.46
C GLY A 375 -9.13 4.77 19.25
N ALA A 376 -7.91 5.09 18.78
CA ALA A 376 -6.64 4.83 19.45
C ALA A 376 -5.98 6.12 19.94
N LYS A 377 -6.67 7.27 19.88
CA LYS A 377 -6.07 8.59 20.06
C LYS A 377 -5.39 8.74 21.42
N GLU A 378 -6.01 8.27 22.49
CA GLU A 378 -5.43 8.42 23.83
C GLU A 378 -4.27 7.44 24.04
N SER A 379 -4.37 6.23 23.48
CA SER A 379 -3.26 5.25 23.46
C SER A 379 -2.05 5.74 22.67
N LEU A 380 -2.26 6.36 21.50
CA LEU A 380 -1.19 6.94 20.69
C LEU A 380 -0.45 8.03 21.46
N LYS A 381 -1.17 8.91 22.16
CA LYS A 381 -0.56 9.96 22.99
C LYS A 381 0.21 9.40 24.19
N ALA A 382 -0.36 8.38 24.85
CA ALA A 382 0.17 7.83 26.09
C ALA A 382 1.40 6.93 25.85
N PHE A 383 1.33 6.06 24.85
CA PHE A 383 2.31 4.98 24.66
C PHE A 383 3.21 5.17 23.44
N ARG A 384 2.78 5.97 22.44
CA ARG A 384 3.51 6.23 21.19
C ARG A 384 4.06 4.96 20.52
N PRO A 385 3.22 3.94 20.29
CA PRO A 385 3.68 2.68 19.71
C PRO A 385 4.28 2.88 18.32
N LYS A 386 5.15 1.96 17.92
CA LYS A 386 5.51 1.76 16.50
C LYS A 386 4.24 1.44 15.71
N LEU A 387 4.10 1.98 14.51
CA LEU A 387 2.91 1.80 13.67
C LEU A 387 3.28 1.13 12.34
N ALA A 388 2.42 0.22 11.88
CA ALA A 388 2.41 -0.35 10.54
C ALA A 388 0.97 -0.36 10.01
N ILE A 389 0.60 0.66 9.23
CA ILE A 389 -0.79 0.94 8.83
C ILE A 389 -0.91 0.78 7.32
N THR A 390 -1.79 -0.08 6.83
CA THR A 390 -2.02 -0.18 5.38
C THR A 390 -2.73 1.07 4.86
N ILE A 391 -2.31 1.55 3.68
CA ILE A 391 -2.84 2.79 3.07
C ILE A 391 -3.32 2.59 1.63
N TYR A 392 -3.49 1.34 1.19
CA TYR A 392 -3.77 1.00 -0.20
C TYR A 392 -5.26 0.86 -0.53
N HIS A 393 -6.15 0.76 0.47
CA HIS A 393 -7.58 0.48 0.28
C HIS A 393 -8.30 1.57 -0.50
N GLN A 394 -7.93 2.83 -0.27
CA GLN A 394 -8.43 3.98 -1.04
C GLN A 394 -7.33 5.04 -1.18
N ILE A 395 -7.34 5.78 -2.29
CA ILE A 395 -6.34 6.82 -2.56
C ILE A 395 -6.34 7.91 -1.48
N SER A 396 -7.48 8.18 -0.84
CA SER A 396 -7.56 9.14 0.26
C SER A 396 -6.77 8.74 1.50
N ASP A 397 -6.36 7.48 1.65
CA ASP A 397 -5.57 7.01 2.80
C ASP A 397 -4.11 7.48 2.73
N PHE A 398 -3.55 7.58 1.52
CA PHE A 398 -2.24 8.22 1.28
C PHE A 398 -2.21 9.66 1.79
N GLU A 399 -3.33 10.34 1.81
CA GLU A 399 -3.46 11.70 2.34
C GLU A 399 -3.79 11.70 3.84
N ASN A 400 -4.87 11.02 4.23
CA ASN A 400 -5.52 11.29 5.51
C ASN A 400 -4.86 10.60 6.70
N ILE A 401 -4.27 9.41 6.51
CA ILE A 401 -3.71 8.62 7.62
C ILE A 401 -2.46 9.28 8.16
N ALA A 402 -1.48 9.57 7.29
CA ALA A 402 -0.25 10.24 7.70
C ALA A 402 -0.53 11.64 8.28
N ARG A 403 -1.43 12.41 7.65
CA ARG A 403 -1.84 13.72 8.15
C ARG A 403 -2.44 13.63 9.56
N TYR A 404 -3.38 12.71 9.79
CA TYR A 404 -3.99 12.55 11.10
C TYR A 404 -2.95 12.23 12.19
N ILE A 405 -2.04 11.29 11.93
CA ILE A 405 -0.98 10.92 12.89
C ILE A 405 -0.04 12.11 13.13
N ASN A 406 0.36 12.83 12.08
CA ASN A 406 1.22 14.00 12.18
C ASN A 406 0.56 15.14 12.99
N ASP A 407 -0.73 15.38 12.80
CA ASP A 407 -1.50 16.42 13.49
C ASP A 407 -1.63 16.18 15.01
N LEU A 408 -1.40 14.94 15.47
CA LEU A 408 -1.30 14.65 16.90
C LEU A 408 -0.03 15.24 17.54
N ASN A 409 0.94 15.69 16.73
CA ASN A 409 2.20 16.31 17.17
C ASN A 409 3.00 15.44 18.16
N LEU A 410 3.07 14.13 17.87
CA LEU A 410 3.73 13.13 18.73
C LEU A 410 5.16 12.81 18.31
N GLY A 411 5.75 13.54 17.36
CA GLY A 411 7.13 13.32 16.89
C GLY A 411 7.32 12.04 16.08
N TYR A 412 6.28 11.58 15.37
CA TYR A 412 6.39 10.43 14.47
C TYR A 412 7.18 10.79 13.21
N ARG A 413 8.10 9.91 12.83
CA ARG A 413 8.75 9.86 11.51
C ARG A 413 8.10 8.79 10.65
N PHE A 414 7.82 9.10 9.39
CA PHE A 414 7.06 8.24 8.48
C PHE A 414 7.93 7.59 7.41
N TYR A 415 7.60 6.34 7.09
CA TYR A 415 8.28 5.53 6.07
C TYR A 415 7.25 4.71 5.29
N LEU A 416 7.60 4.32 4.07
CA LEU A 416 6.70 3.59 3.18
C LEU A 416 7.32 2.26 2.75
N GLY A 417 6.58 1.17 2.95
CA GLY A 417 6.90 -0.17 2.45
C GLY A 417 5.82 -0.69 1.51
N HIS A 418 6.19 -1.63 0.64
CA HIS A 418 5.28 -2.27 -0.30
C HIS A 418 5.70 -3.71 -0.55
N TYR A 419 4.78 -4.66 -0.39
CA TYR A 419 5.12 -6.07 -0.21
C TYR A 419 4.46 -7.00 -1.23
N THR A 420 4.01 -6.46 -2.36
CA THR A 420 3.58 -7.25 -3.52
C THR A 420 4.10 -6.67 -4.83
N ILE A 421 3.68 -7.28 -5.94
CA ILE A 421 3.84 -6.75 -7.29
C ILE A 421 2.54 -6.14 -7.83
N TYR A 422 1.55 -5.91 -6.95
CA TYR A 422 0.23 -5.38 -7.26
C TYR A 422 0.00 -4.03 -6.57
N ALA A 423 -1.20 -3.46 -6.64
CA ALA A 423 -1.46 -2.15 -6.02
C ALA A 423 -1.70 -2.22 -4.50
N GLN A 424 -1.98 -3.42 -3.97
CA GLN A 424 -2.26 -3.71 -2.57
C GLN A 424 -0.98 -3.89 -1.73
N GLU A 425 -1.12 -4.07 -0.42
CA GLU A 425 -0.01 -4.31 0.51
C GLU A 425 1.00 -3.15 0.62
N THR A 426 0.54 -1.91 0.46
CA THR A 426 1.30 -0.70 0.79
C THR A 426 1.10 -0.33 2.26
N VAL A 427 2.19 -0.25 3.02
CA VAL A 427 2.18 -0.03 4.47
C VAL A 427 2.92 1.28 4.79
N LEU A 428 2.25 2.18 5.50
CA LEU A 428 2.85 3.34 6.14
C LEU A 428 3.37 2.93 7.52
N PHE A 429 4.68 3.02 7.68
CA PHE A 429 5.33 2.83 8.97
C PHE A 429 5.53 4.15 9.68
N ALA A 430 5.39 4.14 11.00
CA ALA A 430 5.73 5.30 11.82
C ALA A 430 6.42 4.89 13.12
N ILE A 431 7.44 5.64 13.52
CA ILE A 431 8.11 5.52 14.81
C ILE A 431 8.28 6.90 15.43
N SER A 432 7.99 7.02 16.73
CA SER A 432 8.16 8.26 17.49
C SER A 432 9.60 8.35 18.03
N ASP A 433 10.14 9.56 18.11
CA ASP A 433 11.48 9.85 18.63
C ASP A 433 11.67 9.56 20.13
#